data_AF-A0A653TFY9-F1
#
_entry.id   AF-A0A653TFY9-F1
#
_cell.length_a   1.000
_cell.length_b   1.000
_cell.length_c   1.000
_cell.angle_alpha   90.00
_cell.angle_beta   90.00
_cell.angle_gamma   90.00
#
_symmetry.space_group_name_H-M   'P 1'
#
loop_
_entity.id
_entity.type
_entity.pdbx_description
1 polymer ?
#
loop_
_entity_poly.entity_id
_entity_poly.type
_entity_poly.pdbx_seq_one_letter_code
_entity_poly.pdbx_strand_id
1 'polypeptide(L)'
;MEQVAYNRSYDEHEELINSVYRAFKDRCEELPEETQTKRRLRRLIFSTIKEQTKSHADRFVLYHFFNDFFKAVETNDQEALAVLKRIIRDEKNY
;
A
#
# COMPACT_ATOMS: atom_id res chain seq x y z
N MET A 1 -4.10 1.56 -21.67
CA MET A 1 -2.63 1.41 -21.67
C MET A 1 -1.96 2.00 -20.42
N GLU A 2 -2.55 2.98 -19.72
CA GLU A 2 -1.96 3.56 -18.49
C GLU A 2 -1.81 2.57 -17.34
N GLN A 3 -2.81 1.72 -17.06
CA GLN A 3 -2.77 0.74 -15.95
C GLN A 3 -1.60 -0.24 -16.03
N VAL A 4 -1.18 -0.63 -17.24
CA VAL A 4 -0.06 -1.55 -17.47
C VAL A 4 1.28 -0.88 -17.17
N ALA A 5 1.41 0.41 -17.48
CA ALA A 5 2.61 1.18 -17.15
C ALA A 5 2.74 1.41 -15.64
N TYR A 6 1.64 1.68 -14.94
CA TYR A 6 1.63 1.80 -13.48
C TYR A 6 1.96 0.49 -12.77
N ASN A 7 1.40 -0.64 -13.22
CA ASN A 7 1.73 -1.95 -12.66
C ASN A 7 3.23 -2.26 -12.78
N ARG A 8 3.83 -1.98 -13.95
CA ARG A 8 5.27 -2.16 -14.15
C ARG A 8 6.12 -1.26 -13.25
N SER A 9 5.66 -0.02 -13.02
CA SER A 9 6.31 0.89 -12.06
C SER A 9 6.19 0.40 -10.62
N TYR A 10 5.11 -0.27 -10.24
CA TYR A 10 4.97 -0.85 -8.91
C TYR A 10 5.85 -2.08 -8.72
N ASP A 11 5.96 -2.95 -9.73
CA ASP A 11 6.85 -4.11 -9.69
C ASP A 11 8.32 -3.68 -9.47
N GLU A 12 8.77 -2.60 -10.12
CA GLU A 12 10.12 -2.04 -9.91
C GLU A 12 10.34 -1.46 -8.50
N HIS A 13 9.26 -1.17 -7.76
CA HIS A 13 9.28 -0.60 -6.41
C HIS A 13 8.71 -1.57 -5.36
N GLU A 14 8.64 -2.86 -5.68
CA GLU A 14 8.01 -3.87 -4.83
C GLU A 14 8.60 -3.92 -3.42
N GLU A 15 9.94 -3.88 -3.29
CA GLU A 15 10.60 -3.89 -1.97
C GLU A 15 10.24 -2.66 -1.13
N LEU A 16 10.18 -1.49 -1.76
CA LEU A 16 9.79 -0.24 -1.11
C LEU A 16 8.33 -0.29 -0.64
N ILE A 17 7.44 -0.76 -1.52
CA ILE A 17 6.01 -0.93 -1.22
C ILE A 17 5.81 -1.92 -0.08
N ASN A 18 6.50 -3.06 -0.11
CA ASN A 18 6.44 -4.08 0.94
C ASN A 18 6.96 -3.57 2.27
N SER A 19 8.08 -2.84 2.28
CA SER A 19 8.64 -2.26 3.50
C SER A 19 7.64 -1.32 4.19
N VAL A 20 7.02 -0.43 3.41
CA VAL A 20 5.99 0.50 3.93
C VAL A 20 4.72 -0.25 4.34
N TYR A 21 4.31 -1.27 3.59
CA TYR A 21 3.15 -2.07 3.92
C TYR A 21 3.33 -2.83 5.24
N ARG A 22 4.49 -3.45 5.48
CA ARG A 22 4.82 -4.10 6.76
C ARG A 22 4.78 -3.11 7.92
N ALA A 23 5.46 -1.97 7.79
CA ALA A 23 5.42 -0.93 8.82
C ALA A 23 4.01 -0.39 9.10
N PHE A 24 3.18 -0.29 8.05
CA PHE A 24 1.78 0.09 8.19
C PHE A 24 0.96 -0.98 8.92
N LYS A 25 1.18 -2.26 8.58
CA LYS A 25 0.51 -3.40 9.20
C LYS A 25 0.83 -3.48 10.69
N ASP A 26 2.11 -3.36 11.06
CA ASP A 26 2.54 -3.36 12.47
C ASP A 26 1.81 -2.27 13.26
N ARG A 27 1.74 -1.05 12.70
CA ARG A 27 1.00 0.07 13.32
C ARG A 27 -0.52 -0.14 13.35
N CYS A 28 -1.08 -0.95 12.46
CA CYS A 28 -2.49 -1.31 12.51
C CYS A 28 -2.78 -2.28 13.64
N GLU A 29 -1.89 -3.26 13.87
CA GLU A 29 -2.00 -4.23 14.97
C GLU A 29 -1.93 -3.55 16.35
N GLU A 30 -1.25 -2.42 16.45
CA GLU A 30 -1.23 -1.57 17.67
C GLU A 30 -2.54 -0.78 17.91
N LEU A 31 -3.43 -0.68 16.91
CA LEU A 31 -4.69 0.06 17.04
C LEU A 31 -5.85 -0.88 17.42
N PRO A 32 -6.68 -0.53 18.42
CA PRO A 32 -7.89 -1.28 18.71
C PRO A 32 -8.80 -1.36 17.47
N GLU A 33 -9.31 -2.57 17.15
CA GLU A 33 -10.11 -2.84 15.95
C GLU A 33 -11.26 -1.85 15.76
N GLU A 34 -11.94 -1.50 16.86
CA GLU A 34 -13.06 -0.54 16.90
C GLU A 34 -12.69 0.85 16.35
N THR A 35 -11.39 1.17 16.34
CA THR A 35 -10.88 2.47 15.89
C THR A 35 -10.35 2.45 14.46
N GLN A 36 -10.23 1.27 13.82
CA GLN A 36 -9.67 1.05 12.49
C GLN A 36 -10.65 1.43 11.36
N THR A 37 -11.20 2.64 11.43
CA THR A 37 -12.04 3.17 10.35
C THR A 37 -11.21 3.38 9.07
N LYS A 38 -11.84 3.22 7.89
CA LYS A 38 -11.18 3.45 6.57
C LYS A 38 -10.42 4.77 6.50
N ARG A 39 -11.00 5.86 7.03
CA ARG A 39 -10.37 7.18 7.07
C ARG A 39 -9.11 7.21 7.94
N ARG A 40 -9.12 6.49 9.07
CA ARG A 40 -7.97 6.42 9.98
C ARG A 40 -6.85 5.57 9.38
N LEU A 41 -7.18 4.42 8.78
CA LEU A 41 -6.23 3.57 8.06
C LEU A 41 -5.57 4.32 6.91
N ARG A 42 -6.35 5.08 6.12
CA ARG A 42 -5.81 5.96 5.07
C ARG A 42 -4.81 6.99 5.61
N ARG A 43 -5.13 7.65 6.74
CA ARG A 43 -4.21 8.62 7.36
C ARG A 43 -2.96 7.93 7.90
N LEU A 44 -3.10 6.75 8.48
CA LEU A 44 -2.00 5.99 9.04
C LEU A 44 -1.01 5.57 7.96
N ILE A 45 -1.48 5.09 6.80
CA ILE A 45 -0.57 4.76 5.71
C ILE A 45 0.20 5.98 5.20
N PHE A 46 -0.46 7.15 5.10
CA PHE A 46 0.19 8.37 4.63
C PHE A 46 1.21 8.90 5.63
N SER A 47 0.98 8.73 6.93
CA SER A 47 1.99 9.01 7.96
C SER A 47 3.17 8.06 7.81
N THR A 48 2.90 6.76 7.62
CA THR A 48 3.91 5.72 7.48
C THR A 48 4.80 5.95 6.26
N ILE A 49 4.21 6.31 5.11
CA ILE A 49 4.97 6.70 3.90
C ILE A 49 5.94 7.85 4.21
N LYS A 50 5.47 8.90 4.89
CA LYS A 50 6.30 10.08 5.21
C LYS A 50 7.46 9.76 6.15
N GLU A 51 7.23 8.87 7.10
CA GLU A 51 8.23 8.44 8.08
C GLU A 51 9.27 7.51 7.45
N GLN A 52 8.84 6.59 6.57
CA GLN A 52 9.70 5.57 5.96
C GLN A 52 10.47 6.07 4.73
N THR A 53 10.07 7.19 4.13
CA THR A 53 10.70 7.69 2.90
C THR A 53 11.07 9.16 2.98
N LYS A 54 12.28 9.47 2.49
CA LYS A 54 12.78 10.86 2.35
C LYS A 54 12.73 11.36 0.90
N SER A 55 12.71 10.45 -0.07
CA SER A 55 12.66 10.74 -1.51
C SER A 55 11.26 11.16 -1.95
N HIS A 56 11.17 12.24 -2.74
CA HIS A 56 9.91 12.68 -3.33
C HIS A 56 9.38 11.70 -4.40
N ALA A 57 10.27 11.05 -5.15
CA ALA A 57 9.89 10.07 -6.16
C ALA A 57 9.27 8.82 -5.51
N ASP A 58 9.90 8.30 -4.47
CA ASP A 58 9.44 7.14 -3.70
C ASP A 58 8.06 7.40 -3.09
N ARG A 59 7.89 8.59 -2.50
CA ARG A 59 6.59 9.03 -1.97
C ARG A 59 5.52 9.05 -3.03
N PHE A 60 5.83 9.52 -4.24
CA PHE A 60 4.89 9.57 -5.34
C PHE A 60 4.38 8.16 -5.69
N VAL A 61 5.29 7.21 -5.91
CA VAL A 61 4.92 5.82 -6.22
C VAL A 61 4.09 5.21 -5.10
N LEU A 62 4.50 5.38 -3.84
CA LEU A 62 3.78 4.85 -2.68
C LEU A 62 2.38 5.45 -2.53
N TYR A 63 2.23 6.77 -2.70
CA TYR A 63 0.92 7.40 -2.61
C TYR A 63 -0.02 6.87 -3.70
N HIS A 64 0.47 6.69 -4.92
CA HIS A 64 -0.31 6.12 -6.01
C HIS A 64 -0.72 4.67 -5.72
N PHE A 65 0.24 3.82 -5.35
CA PHE A 65 -0.02 2.42 -5.02
C PHE A 65 -1.09 2.28 -3.91
N PHE A 66 -0.91 2.98 -2.78
CA PHE A 66 -1.84 2.87 -1.67
C PHE A 66 -3.19 3.52 -1.98
N ASN A 67 -3.22 4.60 -2.76
CA ASN A 67 -4.48 5.17 -3.21
C ASN A 67 -5.28 4.19 -4.07
N ASP A 68 -4.62 3.52 -5.02
CA ASP A 68 -5.23 2.49 -5.86
C ASP A 68 -5.70 1.30 -5.02
N PHE A 69 -4.91 0.89 -4.03
CA PHE A 69 -5.29 -0.17 -3.09
C PHE A 69 -6.56 0.19 -2.31
N PHE A 70 -6.61 1.36 -1.67
CA PHE A 70 -7.80 1.77 -0.94
C PHE A 70 -9.01 1.96 -1.86
N LYS A 71 -8.80 2.46 -3.08
CA LYS A 71 -9.86 2.59 -4.07
C LYS A 71 -10.44 1.21 -4.43
N ALA A 72 -9.58 0.22 -4.70
CA ALA A 72 -9.99 -1.14 -5.01
C ALA A 72 -10.74 -1.80 -3.83
N VAL A 73 -10.33 -1.53 -2.58
CA VAL A 73 -11.06 -1.95 -1.37
C VAL A 73 -12.44 -1.26 -1.29
N GLU A 74 -12.53 0.03 -1.61
CA GLU A 74 -13.80 0.78 -1.56
C GLU A 74 -14.78 0.35 -2.65
N THR A 75 -14.29 0.05 -3.85
CA THR A 75 -15.12 -0.38 -4.98
C THR A 75 -15.35 -1.89 -5.03
N ASN A 76 -14.80 -2.65 -4.09
CA ASN A 76 -14.82 -4.12 -4.07
C ASN A 76 -14.30 -4.74 -5.39
N ASP A 77 -13.31 -4.10 -6.00
CA ASP A 77 -12.70 -4.53 -7.26
C ASP A 77 -11.72 -5.68 -6.99
N GLN A 78 -12.21 -6.91 -7.12
CA GLN A 78 -11.45 -8.11 -6.79
C GLN A 78 -10.27 -8.34 -7.74
N GLU A 79 -10.37 -7.93 -9.01
CA GLU A 79 -9.28 -8.07 -9.98
C GLU A 79 -8.14 -7.12 -9.65
N ALA A 80 -8.45 -5.84 -9.39
CA ALA A 80 -7.45 -4.86 -8.97
C ALA A 80 -6.81 -5.26 -7.62
N LEU A 81 -7.62 -5.74 -6.67
CA LEU A 81 -7.10 -6.22 -5.39
C LEU A 81 -6.17 -7.43 -5.55
N ALA A 82 -6.45 -8.36 -6.47
CA ALA A 82 -5.58 -9.51 -6.71
C ALA A 82 -4.19 -9.09 -7.21
N VAL A 83 -4.13 -8.13 -8.15
CA VAL A 83 -2.87 -7.58 -8.66
C VAL A 83 -2.11 -6.84 -7.57
N LEU A 84 -2.77 -5.91 -6.86
CA LEU A 84 -2.11 -5.10 -5.83
C LEU A 84 -1.65 -5.96 -4.64
N LYS A 85 -2.43 -6.96 -4.24
CA LYS A 85 -2.04 -7.91 -3.18
C LYS A 85 -0.86 -8.79 -3.56
N ARG A 86 -0.62 -9.03 -4.85
CA ARG A 86 0.56 -9.75 -5.32
C ARG A 86 1.84 -8.95 -5.07
N ILE A 87 1.78 -7.63 -5.17
CA ILE A 87 2.92 -6.73 -4.94
C ILE A 87 3.23 -6.60 -3.44
N ILE A 88 2.21 -6.50 -2.58
CA ILE A 88 2.40 -6.47 -1.10
C ILE A 88 2.55 -7.86 -0.48
N ARG A 89 2.78 -8.89 -1.28
CA ARG A 89 2.78 -10.27 -0.78
C ARG A 89 4.08 -10.50 -0.04
N ASP A 90 3.93 -10.77 1.25
CA ASP A 90 5.02 -11.17 2.12
C ASP A 90 5.50 -12.56 1.67
N GLU A 91 6.41 -12.62 0.68
CA GLU A 91 7.18 -13.84 0.39
C GLU A 91 8.18 -14.09 1.53
N LYS A 92 7.61 -14.46 2.68
CA LYS A 92 8.23 -15.28 3.72
C LYS A 92 7.26 -16.41 4.06
N ASN A 93 6.88 -17.18 3.06
CA ASN A 93 6.48 -18.56 3.27
C ASN A 93 7.23 -19.38 2.22
N TYR A 94 8.23 -20.11 2.73
CA TYR A 94 9.21 -21.01 2.08
C TYR A 94 10.56 -20.40 1.73
#